data_AF-A0A3P7NWB0-F1
#
_entry.id   AF-A0A3P7NWB0-F1
#
_cell.length_a   1.000
_cell.length_b   1.000
_cell.length_c   1.000
_cell.angle_alpha   90.00
_cell.angle_beta   90.00
_cell.angle_gamma   90.00
#
_symmetry.space_group_name_H-M   'P 1'
#
loop_
_entity.id
_entity.type
_entity.pdbx_description
1 polymer ?
#
loop_
_entity_poly.entity_id
_entity_poly.type
_entity_poly.pdbx_seq_one_letter_code
_entity_poly.pdbx_strand_id
1 'polypeptide(L)'
;MSIYVFSSQKAVFNEWREKTSSGGIMHNDCILLAGTLGVPFGGVGNSGMGRYHGESSFLLFSNPRSVMDKNTNETVNNKLRYAPYDDKKEKWLRLGMQDPDRTSCNLM
;
A
#
# COMPACT_ATOMS: atom_id res chain seq x y z
N MET A 1 -1.90 20.66 4.95
CA MET A 1 -0.95 19.80 4.20
C MET A 1 0.06 19.19 5.15
N SER A 2 0.83 19.98 5.89
CA SER A 2 1.77 19.48 6.92
C SER A 2 1.37 19.91 8.33
N ILE A 3 1.90 19.20 9.33
CA ILE A 3 1.82 19.54 10.76
C ILE A 3 3.26 19.70 11.30
N TYR A 4 3.51 20.74 12.08
CA TYR A 4 4.79 20.98 12.75
C TYR A 4 4.56 21.01 14.25
N VAL A 5 5.22 20.12 14.99
CA VAL A 5 5.10 20.02 16.44
C VAL A 5 6.42 20.46 17.07
N PHE A 6 6.41 21.53 17.85
CA PHE A 6 7.57 21.99 18.61
C PHE A 6 7.36 21.64 20.09
N SER A 7 8.14 20.69 20.61
CA SER A 7 8.06 20.24 22.00
C SER A 7 9.34 19.52 22.42
N SER A 8 9.75 19.66 23.68
CA SER A 8 10.81 18.84 24.26
C SER A 8 10.31 17.44 24.67
N GLN A 9 9.00 17.26 24.83
CA GLN A 9 8.40 16.01 25.28
C GLN A 9 7.97 15.14 24.10
N LYS A 10 8.59 13.96 23.94
CA LYS A 10 8.23 13.00 22.88
C LYS A 10 6.79 12.50 22.96
N ALA A 11 6.22 12.43 24.15
CA ALA A 11 4.83 12.04 24.35
C ALA A 11 3.86 12.94 23.57
N VAL A 12 4.11 14.26 23.58
CA VAL A 12 3.30 15.23 22.82
C VAL A 12 3.41 14.96 21.32
N PHE A 13 4.63 14.76 20.79
CA PHE A 13 4.80 14.45 19.37
C PHE A 13 4.08 13.16 18.97
N ASN A 14 4.20 12.10 19.77
CA ASN A 14 3.54 10.82 19.49
C ASN A 14 2.01 10.95 19.50
N GLU A 15 1.46 11.70 20.46
CA GLU A 15 0.01 11.95 20.53
C GLU A 15 -0.49 12.64 19.25
N TRP A 16 0.20 13.69 18.80
CA TRP A 16 -0.17 14.38 17.56
C TRP A 16 -0.02 13.49 16.33
N ARG A 17 1.06 12.70 16.26
CA ARG A 17 1.29 11.74 15.18
C ARG A 17 0.18 10.69 15.08
N GLU A 18 -0.35 10.22 16.22
CA GLU A 18 -1.34 9.14 16.28
C GLU A 18 -2.79 9.63 16.16
N LYS A 19 -3.07 10.84 16.64
CA LYS A 19 -4.44 11.39 16.68
C LYS A 19 -4.78 12.32 15.50
N THR A 20 -3.85 12.57 14.59
CA THR A 20 -4.07 13.47 13.44
C THR A 20 -3.65 12.84 12.12
N SER A 21 -4.27 13.30 11.03
CA SER A 21 -3.91 12.91 9.66
C SER A 21 -3.39 14.12 8.90
N SER A 22 -2.25 13.97 8.25
CA SER A 22 -1.61 15.01 7.42
C SER A 22 -0.75 14.39 6.33
N GLY A 23 -0.39 15.21 5.34
CA GLY A 23 0.55 14.81 4.28
C GLY A 23 1.95 14.52 4.82
N GLY A 24 2.36 15.23 5.86
CA GLY A 24 3.57 14.95 6.62
C GLY A 24 3.62 15.71 7.94
N ILE A 25 4.32 15.15 8.92
CA ILE A 25 4.45 15.70 10.26
C ILE A 25 5.93 15.77 10.65
N MET A 26 6.35 16.85 11.33
CA MET A 26 7.72 17.00 11.84
C MET A 26 7.74 17.36 13.32
N HIS A 27 8.83 16.96 13.96
CA HIS A 27 9.16 17.32 15.33
C HIS A 27 10.31 18.32 15.35
N ASN A 28 10.10 19.48 15.98
CA ASN A 28 11.10 20.52 16.20
C ASN A 28 11.77 21.08 14.93
N ASP A 29 11.11 20.96 13.79
CA ASP A 29 11.57 21.53 12.53
C ASP A 29 10.38 21.84 11.61
N CYS A 30 10.64 22.62 10.55
CA CYS A 30 9.70 22.93 9.49
C CYS A 30 10.33 22.72 8.12
N ILE A 31 9.51 22.64 7.08
CA ILE A 31 9.87 22.63 5.65
C ILE A 31 10.81 21.51 5.12
N LEU A 32 11.67 20.87 5.93
CA LEU A 32 12.63 19.84 5.49
C LEU A 32 12.04 18.66 4.69
N LEU A 33 10.77 18.33 4.91
CA LEU A 33 9.99 17.32 4.19
C LEU A 33 9.91 17.67 2.69
N ALA A 34 9.88 18.96 2.35
CA ALA A 34 9.87 19.45 0.99
C ALA A 34 11.26 19.45 0.34
N GLY A 35 12.34 19.51 1.13
CA GLY A 35 13.72 19.49 0.62
C GLY A 35 14.34 18.09 0.56
N THR A 36 13.75 17.11 1.25
CA THR A 36 14.33 15.77 1.39
C THR A 36 13.83 14.84 0.27
N LEU A 37 14.69 14.52 -0.69
CA LEU A 37 14.35 13.67 -1.84
C LEU A 37 13.92 12.24 -1.48
N GLY A 38 14.38 11.72 -0.34
CA GLY A 38 14.07 10.36 0.12
C GLY A 38 12.72 10.22 0.82
N VAL A 39 11.96 11.31 1.00
CA VAL A 39 10.68 11.29 1.70
C VAL A 39 9.55 11.66 0.74
N PRO A 40 8.49 10.85 0.65
CA PRO A 40 7.40 11.12 -0.27
C PRO A 40 6.55 12.31 0.20
N PHE A 41 6.59 13.38 -0.57
CA PHE A 41 5.88 14.63 -0.30
C PHE A 41 4.54 14.67 -1.04
N GLY A 42 3.47 15.02 -0.33
CA GLY A 42 2.11 15.05 -0.87
C GLY A 42 1.07 15.39 0.20
N GLY A 43 -0.19 15.51 -0.22
CA GLY A 43 -1.32 15.85 0.65
C GLY A 43 -2.21 14.64 1.00
N VAL A 44 -3.19 14.88 1.86
CA VAL A 44 -4.31 13.97 2.15
C VAL A 44 -5.61 14.75 2.29
N GLY A 45 -6.74 14.19 1.82
CA GLY A 45 -8.05 14.82 1.84
C GLY A 45 -8.08 16.13 1.04
N ASN A 46 -8.59 17.20 1.66
CA ASN A 46 -8.69 18.52 1.01
C ASN A 46 -7.32 19.14 0.66
N SER A 47 -6.22 18.61 1.20
CA SER A 47 -4.87 19.10 0.88
C SER A 47 -4.25 18.43 -0.35
N GLY A 48 -4.92 17.45 -0.95
CA GLY A 48 -4.48 16.77 -2.18
C GLY A 48 -4.42 15.25 -2.05
N MET A 49 -3.96 14.61 -3.13
CA MET A 49 -3.76 13.16 -3.22
C MET A 49 -2.45 12.85 -3.96
N GLY A 50 -1.95 11.62 -3.81
CA GLY A 50 -0.69 11.20 -4.40
C GLY A 50 0.52 11.79 -3.68
N ARG A 51 1.71 11.28 -4.00
CA ARG A 51 2.98 11.70 -3.42
C ARG A 51 4.08 11.64 -4.47
N TYR A 52 5.04 12.54 -4.38
CA TYR A 52 6.20 12.63 -5.27
C TYR A 52 7.49 12.86 -4.45
N HIS A 53 8.62 13.07 -5.13
CA HIS A 53 10.03 13.01 -4.69
C HIS A 53 10.68 11.64 -4.87
N GLY A 54 11.93 11.66 -5.35
CA GLY A 54 12.76 10.48 -5.56
C GLY A 54 12.03 9.38 -6.34
N GLU A 55 12.07 8.17 -5.79
CA GLU A 55 11.37 7.00 -6.33
C GLU A 55 9.85 7.19 -6.41
N SER A 56 9.25 7.94 -5.47
CA SER A 56 7.81 8.17 -5.48
C SER A 56 7.36 8.98 -6.70
N SER A 57 8.19 9.92 -7.19
CA SER A 57 7.92 10.59 -8.48
C SER A 57 7.95 9.59 -9.63
N PHE A 58 8.95 8.71 -9.67
CA PHE A 58 9.07 7.72 -10.74
C PHE A 58 7.85 6.80 -10.76
N LEU A 59 7.42 6.29 -9.60
CA LEU A 59 6.23 5.46 -9.47
C LEU A 59 4.95 6.24 -9.83
N LEU A 60 4.83 7.50 -9.42
CA LEU A 60 3.66 8.33 -9.72
C LEU A 60 3.48 8.61 -11.22
N PHE A 61 4.58 8.81 -11.94
CA PHE A 61 4.56 9.10 -13.39
C PHE A 61 4.79 7.87 -14.28
N SER A 62 4.92 6.69 -13.69
CA SER A 62 5.05 5.43 -14.42
C SER A 62 3.74 4.66 -14.43
N ASN A 63 3.53 3.87 -15.48
CA ASN A 63 2.45 2.90 -15.54
C ASN A 63 3.02 1.50 -15.25
N PRO A 64 2.82 0.94 -14.03
CA PRO A 64 3.29 -0.41 -13.72
C PRO A 64 2.55 -1.43 -14.58
N ARG A 65 3.25 -1.97 -15.59
CA ARG A 65 2.69 -2.95 -16.53
C ARG A 65 2.91 -4.36 -15.99
N SER A 66 1.82 -5.04 -15.62
CA SER A 66 1.87 -6.47 -15.31
C SER A 66 2.15 -7.28 -16.57
N VAL A 67 3.14 -8.17 -16.49
CA VAL A 67 3.47 -9.13 -17.55
C VAL A 67 3.46 -10.52 -16.94
N MET A 68 2.73 -11.43 -17.57
CA MET A 68 2.70 -12.84 -17.19
C MET A 68 3.20 -13.64 -18.39
N ASP A 69 4.31 -14.34 -18.19
CA ASP A 69 4.80 -15.36 -19.11
C ASP A 69 4.45 -16.73 -18.53
N LYS A 70 3.64 -17.50 -19.26
CA LYS A 70 3.14 -18.79 -18.81
C LYS A 70 3.75 -19.90 -19.66
N ASN A 71 4.12 -21.00 -19.02
CA ASN A 71 4.56 -22.18 -19.75
C ASN A 71 3.40 -22.76 -20.59
N THR A 72 3.70 -23.18 -21.82
CA THR A 72 2.74 -23.85 -22.71
C THR A 72 2.34 -25.22 -22.20
N ASN A 73 3.20 -25.88 -21.41
CA ASN A 73 2.98 -27.24 -20.89
C ASN A 73 2.33 -27.29 -19.48
N GLU A 74 1.50 -26.30 -19.14
CA GLU A 74 0.79 -26.16 -17.85
C GLU A 74 -0.39 -27.15 -17.68
N THR A 75 -0.08 -28.45 -17.74
CA THR A 75 -1.09 -29.51 -17.80
C THR A 75 -1.92 -29.62 -16.51
N VAL A 76 -1.31 -29.36 -15.34
CA VAL A 76 -1.97 -29.46 -14.03
C VAL A 76 -2.97 -28.33 -13.83
N ASN A 77 -2.53 -27.08 -14.04
CA ASN A 77 -3.38 -25.90 -13.94
C ASN A 77 -4.51 -25.92 -14.99
N ASN A 78 -4.22 -26.36 -16.22
CA ASN A 78 -5.24 -26.50 -17.26
C ASN A 78 -6.28 -27.58 -16.91
N LYS A 79 -5.87 -28.72 -16.34
CA LYS A 79 -6.81 -29.78 -15.90
C LYS A 79 -7.73 -29.33 -14.77
N LEU A 80 -7.24 -28.47 -13.88
CA LEU A 80 -8.06 -27.91 -12.79
C LEU A 80 -9.00 -26.79 -13.30
N ARG A 81 -8.50 -25.92 -14.19
CA ARG A 81 -9.22 -24.73 -14.69
C ARG A 81 -10.35 -25.03 -15.67
N TYR A 82 -10.16 -26.00 -16.57
CA TYR A 82 -11.11 -26.30 -17.65
C TYR A 82 -12.08 -27.43 -17.29
N ALA A 83 -13.26 -27.35 -17.91
CA ALA A 83 -14.33 -28.32 -17.77
C ALA A 83 -13.90 -29.75 -18.20
N PRO A 84 -14.55 -30.81 -17.69
CA PRO A 84 -15.71 -30.81 -16.78
C PRO A 84 -15.35 -30.47 -15.32
N TYR A 85 -16.27 -29.78 -14.64
CA TYR A 85 -16.16 -29.46 -13.22
C TYR A 85 -16.76 -30.62 -12.41
N ASP A 86 -16.01 -31.09 -11.41
CA ASP A 86 -16.37 -32.22 -10.54
C ASP A 86 -16.26 -31.74 -9.07
N ASP A 87 -17.03 -32.35 -8.16
CA ASP A 87 -17.11 -31.96 -6.74
C ASP A 87 -15.72 -31.98 -6.08
N LYS A 88 -14.83 -32.85 -6.56
CA LYS A 88 -13.43 -32.91 -6.14
C LYS A 88 -12.66 -31.64 -6.52
N LYS A 89 -12.80 -31.16 -7.76
CA LYS A 89 -12.13 -29.93 -8.23
C LYS A 89 -12.64 -28.71 -7.47
N GLU A 90 -13.93 -28.67 -7.17
CA GLU A 90 -14.51 -27.61 -6.34
C GLU A 90 -13.95 -27.63 -4.91
N LYS A 91 -13.89 -28.81 -4.28
CA LYS A 91 -13.30 -28.94 -2.94
C LYS A 91 -11.84 -28.48 -2.91
N TRP A 92 -11.05 -28.84 -3.93
CA TRP A 92 -9.67 -28.38 -4.08
C TRP A 92 -9.56 -26.86 -4.32
N LEU A 93 -10.44 -26.28 -5.14
CA LEU A 93 -10.48 -24.84 -5.38
C LEU A 93 -10.82 -24.07 -4.10
N ARG A 94 -11.82 -24.51 -3.34
CA ARG A 94 -12.21 -23.90 -2.07
C ARG A 94 -11.09 -23.96 -1.03
N LEU A 95 -10.35 -25.06 -1.00
CA LEU A 95 -9.18 -25.21 -0.13
C LEU A 95 -8.02 -24.30 -0.59
N GLY A 96 -7.79 -24.17 -1.90
CA GLY A 96 -6.70 -23.37 -2.46
C GLY A 96 -6.95 -21.86 -2.48
N MET A 97 -8.23 -21.43 -2.50
CA MET A 97 -8.66 -20.03 -2.43
C MET A 97 -9.02 -19.59 -1.01
N GLN A 98 -8.83 -20.45 0.00
CA GLN A 98 -8.98 -20.03 1.39
C GLN A 98 -7.81 -19.11 1.74
N ASP A 99 -8.05 -17.81 1.64
CA ASP A 99 -7.13 -16.81 2.18
C ASP A 99 -7.00 -17.04 3.69
N PRO A 100 -5.79 -17.37 4.20
CA PRO A 100 -5.58 -17.54 5.64
C PRO A 100 -5.75 -16.22 6.43
N ASP A 101 -5.84 -15.08 5.72
CA ASP A 101 -5.71 -13.74 6.29
C ASP A 101 -7.01 -12.91 6.25
N ARG A 102 -8.18 -13.56 6.19
CA ARG A 102 -9.49 -12.87 6.21
C ARG A 102 -9.74 -12.01 7.46
N THR A 103 -8.97 -12.18 8.52
CA THR A 103 -9.08 -11.39 9.77
C THR A 103 -8.34 -10.04 9.75
N SER A 104 -7.56 -9.73 8.72
CA SER A 104 -6.78 -8.47 8.65
C SER A 104 -7.53 -7.29 8.01
N CYS A 105 -8.72 -7.50 7.44
CA CYS A 105 -9.58 -6.41 6.96
C CYS A 105 -10.32 -5.71 8.12
N ASN A 106 -9.57 -5.10 9.03
CA ASN A 106 -10.04 -3.89 9.70
C ASN A 106 -9.55 -2.71 8.86
N LEU A 107 -10.48 -2.06 8.17
CA LEU A 107 -10.30 -0.71 7.66
C LEU A 107 -9.86 0.17 8.83
N MET A 108 -8.58 0.54 8.85
CA MET A 108 -8.00 1.54 9.73
C MET A 108 -7.84 2.85 8.96
#